data_AF-A0A0B7F795-F1
#
_entry.id   AF-A0A0B7F795-F1
#
_cell.length_a   1.000
_cell.length_b   1.000
_cell.length_c   1.000
_cell.angle_alpha   90.00
_cell.angle_beta   90.00
_cell.angle_gamma   90.00
#
_symmetry.space_group_name_H-M   'P 1'
#
loop_
_entity.id
_entity.type
_entity.pdbx_description
1 polymer ?
#
loop_
_entity_poly.entity_id
_entity_poly.type
_entity_poly.pdbx_seq_one_letter_code
_entity_poly.pdbx_strand_id
1 'polypeptide(L)'
;MIRAQFIALVAYRNPKLRIPTLSHKQYEVLQDICSILSILNQAQELLSADKTPTLALALPVYEALIHALDDCALKFPKLAHAIIRGKLKLEGYVAKTRELPVYALAMVVKPCLRFKWMYNN
;
A
#
# COMPACT_ATOMS: atom_id res chain seq x y z
N MET A 1 -15.03 -21.16 -2.95
CA MET A 1 -15.04 -22.58 -2.51
C MET A 1 -13.92 -23.42 -3.14
N ILE A 2 -13.66 -23.31 -4.45
CA ILE A 2 -12.68 -24.13 -5.19
C ILE A 2 -11.21 -23.94 -4.74
N ARG A 3 -10.81 -22.74 -4.33
CA ARG A 3 -9.40 -22.40 -4.03
C ARG A 3 -8.89 -22.96 -2.69
N ALA A 4 -9.78 -23.17 -1.72
CA ALA A 4 -9.44 -23.75 -0.42
C ALA A 4 -9.21 -25.27 -0.51
N GLN A 5 -10.00 -25.97 -1.34
CA GLN A 5 -9.84 -27.40 -1.61
C GLN A 5 -8.51 -27.71 -2.30
N PHE A 6 -8.05 -26.83 -3.20
CA PHE A 6 -6.75 -26.99 -3.86
C PHE A 6 -5.57 -26.91 -2.88
N ILE A 7 -5.60 -25.96 -1.94
CA ILE A 7 -4.56 -25.82 -0.90
C ILE A 7 -4.55 -27.04 0.02
N ALA A 8 -5.73 -27.56 0.39
CA ALA A 8 -5.85 -28.77 1.18
C ALA A 8 -5.29 -30.01 0.45
N LEU A 9 -5.54 -30.13 -0.86
CA LEU A 9 -4.99 -31.20 -1.70
C LEU A 9 -3.46 -31.13 -1.83
N VAL A 10 -2.90 -29.92 -1.97
CA VAL A 10 -1.44 -29.72 -2.06
C VAL A 10 -0.75 -30.02 -0.72
N ALA A 11 -1.37 -29.64 0.40
CA ALA A 11 -0.91 -29.96 1.74
C ALA A 11 -0.97 -31.47 2.03
N TYR A 12 -2.05 -32.15 1.61
CA TYR A 12 -2.20 -33.59 1.73
C TYR A 12 -1.15 -34.37 0.92
N ARG A 13 -0.80 -33.87 -0.29
CA ARG A 13 0.16 -34.52 -1.19
C ARG A 13 1.63 -34.37 -0.74
N ASN A 14 1.94 -33.45 0.18
CA ASN A 14 3.31 -33.17 0.61
C ASN A 14 3.43 -33.15 2.16
N PRO A 15 3.51 -34.31 2.83
CA PRO A 15 3.53 -34.39 4.29
C PRO A 15 4.75 -33.75 4.97
N LYS A 16 5.83 -33.48 4.20
CA LYS A 16 7.02 -32.74 4.67
C LYS A 16 6.82 -31.22 4.66
N LEU A 17 5.88 -30.72 3.86
CA LEU A 17 5.45 -29.33 3.93
C LEU A 17 4.44 -29.25 5.06
N ARG A 18 4.91 -28.86 6.24
CA ARG A 18 4.09 -28.58 7.42
C ARG A 18 3.31 -27.29 7.18
N ILE A 19 2.45 -27.28 6.16
CA ILE A 19 1.61 -26.14 5.80
C ILE A 19 0.55 -26.04 6.90
N PRO A 20 0.56 -24.98 7.74
CA PRO A 20 -0.52 -24.79 8.69
C PRO A 20 -1.82 -24.65 7.90
N THR A 21 -2.74 -25.59 8.08
CA THR A 21 -4.07 -25.50 7.49
C THR A 21 -4.79 -24.34 8.16
N LEU A 22 -4.95 -23.23 7.43
CA LEU A 22 -5.64 -22.05 7.93
C LEU A 22 -7.11 -22.38 8.19
N SER A 23 -7.61 -21.98 9.36
CA SER A 23 -9.04 -21.99 9.60
C SER A 23 -9.74 -21.03 8.63
N HIS A 24 -11.04 -21.23 8.41
CA HIS A 24 -11.82 -20.30 7.58
C HIS A 24 -11.65 -18.85 8.04
N LYS A 25 -11.61 -18.62 9.37
CA LYS A 25 -11.44 -17.29 9.91
C LYS A 25 -10.05 -16.71 9.67
N GLN A 26 -9.00 -17.53 9.75
CA GLN A 26 -7.64 -17.11 9.45
C GLN A 26 -7.48 -16.78 7.95
N TYR A 27 -8.16 -17.53 7.08
CA TYR A 27 -8.18 -17.27 5.65
C TYR A 27 -8.90 -15.95 5.32
N GLU A 28 -10.03 -15.66 5.96
CA GLU A 28 -10.72 -14.36 5.83
C GLU A 28 -9.80 -13.20 6.24
N VAL A 29 -9.18 -13.29 7.42
CA VAL A 29 -8.25 -12.24 7.89
C VAL A 29 -7.07 -12.08 6.93
N LEU A 30 -6.56 -13.18 6.38
CA LEU A 30 -5.49 -13.12 5.38
C LEU A 30 -5.94 -12.41 4.09
N GLN A 31 -7.18 -12.63 3.64
CA GLN A 31 -7.74 -11.90 2.48
C GLN A 31 -7.89 -10.40 2.78
N ASP A 32 -8.30 -10.03 3.99
CA ASP A 32 -8.38 -8.63 4.41
C ASP A 32 -6.98 -7.98 4.39
N ILE A 33 -5.97 -8.67 4.93
CA ILE A 33 -4.57 -8.22 4.89
C ILE A 33 -4.08 -8.09 3.44
N CYS A 34 -4.32 -9.08 2.58
CA CYS A 34 -3.93 -9.02 1.17
C CYS A 34 -4.60 -7.84 0.45
N SER A 35 -5.86 -7.53 0.78
CA SER A 35 -6.59 -6.39 0.20
C SER A 35 -5.92 -5.07 0.56
N ILE A 36 -5.52 -4.90 1.82
CA ILE A 36 -4.78 -3.70 2.28
C ILE A 36 -3.41 -3.61 1.60
N LEU A 37 -2.65 -4.72 1.57
CA LEU A 37 -1.31 -4.76 0.97
C LEU A 37 -1.35 -4.49 -0.54
N SER A 38 -2.42 -4.87 -1.24
CA SER A 38 -2.58 -4.60 -2.67
C SER A 38 -2.58 -3.10 -2.99
N ILE A 39 -3.18 -2.28 -2.12
CA ILE A 39 -3.20 -0.82 -2.29
C ILE A 39 -1.79 -0.25 -2.12
N LEU A 40 -1.06 -0.71 -1.11
CA LEU A 40 0.34 -0.33 -0.89
C LEU A 40 1.24 -0.75 -2.06
N ASN A 41 1.02 -1.95 -2.60
CA ASN A 41 1.79 -2.48 -3.72
C ASN A 41 1.57 -1.66 -5.00
N GLN A 42 0.34 -1.26 -5.31
CA GLN A 42 0.05 -0.40 -6.46
C GLN A 42 0.77 0.95 -6.37
N ALA A 43 0.81 1.55 -5.18
CA ALA A 43 1.56 2.78 -4.96
C ALA A 43 3.07 2.57 -5.15
N GLN A 44 3.61 1.46 -4.66
CA GLN A 44 5.02 1.11 -4.88
C GLN A 44 5.35 0.90 -6.36
N GLU A 45 4.51 0.17 -7.09
CA GLU A 45 4.69 -0.08 -8.53
C GLU A 45 4.67 1.23 -9.32
N LEU A 46 3.73 2.12 -9.01
CA LEU A 46 3.63 3.44 -9.63
C LEU A 46 4.91 4.27 -9.43
N LEU A 47 5.48 4.23 -8.23
CA LEU A 47 6.73 4.95 -7.91
C LEU A 47 7.98 4.28 -8.49
N SER A 48 7.94 2.96 -8.68
CA SER A 48 9.05 2.17 -9.22
C SER A 48 9.08 2.20 -10.75
N ALA A 49 7.94 2.48 -11.40
CA ALA A 49 7.81 2.52 -12.86
C ALA A 49 8.36 3.81 -13.50
N ASP A 50 8.42 4.92 -12.77
CA ASP A 50 8.88 6.20 -13.32
C ASP A 50 10.43 6.25 -13.38
N LYS A 51 10.99 6.40 -14.59
CA LYS A 51 12.44 6.58 -14.83
C LYS A 51 12.95 7.99 -14.53
N THR A 52 12.03 8.92 -14.24
CA THR A 52 12.32 10.33 -13.94
C THR A 52 12.31 10.56 -12.42
N PRO A 53 12.81 11.71 -11.88
CA PRO A 53 13.08 11.82 -10.45
C PRO A 53 11.80 11.61 -9.64
N THR A 54 11.72 10.41 -9.06
CA THR A 54 10.61 9.80 -8.31
C THR A 54 10.09 10.72 -7.21
N LEU A 55 10.94 11.65 -6.76
CA LEU A 55 10.64 12.62 -5.74
C LEU A 55 9.39 13.46 -6.08
N ALA A 56 9.25 13.97 -7.31
CA ALA A 56 8.11 14.82 -7.69
C ALA A 56 6.76 14.09 -7.71
N LEU A 57 6.76 12.77 -7.89
CA LEU A 57 5.57 11.92 -7.88
C LEU A 57 5.30 11.30 -6.50
N ALA A 58 6.35 11.15 -5.67
CA ALA A 58 6.27 10.51 -4.37
C ALA A 58 5.28 11.16 -3.42
N LEU A 59 5.27 12.50 -3.30
CA LEU A 59 4.34 13.16 -2.38
C LEU A 59 2.87 13.01 -2.79
N PRO A 60 2.45 13.32 -4.03
CA PRO A 60 1.06 13.09 -4.44
C PRO A 60 0.60 11.65 -4.22
N VAL A 61 1.47 10.67 -4.50
CA VAL A 61 1.16 9.25 -4.30
C VAL A 61 1.04 8.90 -2.83
N TYR A 62 1.94 9.39 -1.97
CA TYR A 62 1.86 9.15 -0.53
C TYR A 62 0.65 9.85 0.11
N GLU A 63 0.30 11.07 -0.31
CA GLU A 63 -0.91 11.76 0.14
C GLU A 63 -2.18 10.98 -0.23
N ALA A 64 -2.29 10.54 -1.50
CA ALA A 64 -3.40 9.70 -1.93
C ALA A 64 -3.46 8.36 -1.16
N LEU A 65 -2.29 7.78 -0.86
CA LEU A 65 -2.19 6.53 -0.09
C LEU A 65 -2.61 6.71 1.36
N ILE A 66 -2.28 7.84 1.99
CA ILE A 66 -2.70 8.19 3.35
C ILE A 66 -4.23 8.25 3.43
N HIS A 67 -4.89 8.89 2.45
CA HIS A 67 -6.36 8.92 2.37
C HIS A 67 -6.96 7.52 2.16
N ALA A 68 -6.39 6.72 1.26
CA ALA A 68 -6.86 5.35 1.03
C ALA A 68 -6.70 4.46 2.28
N LEU A 69 -5.69 4.70 3.12
CA LEU A 69 -5.50 3.99 4.37
C LEU A 69 -6.52 4.40 5.45
N ASP A 70 -6.98 5.66 5.47
CA ASP A 70 -8.08 6.09 6.34
C ASP A 70 -9.38 5.33 5.99
N ASP A 71 -9.70 5.22 4.71
CA ASP A 71 -10.85 4.43 4.25
C ASP A 71 -10.71 2.94 4.61
N CYS A 72 -9.49 2.41 4.50
CA CYS A 72 -9.20 1.03 4.90
C CYS A 72 -9.33 0.81 6.41
N ALA A 73 -8.96 1.79 7.24
CA ALA A 73 -9.11 1.70 8.69
C ALA A 73 -10.58 1.63 9.10
N LEU A 74 -11.46 2.35 8.40
CA LEU A 74 -12.91 2.27 8.58
C LEU A 74 -13.48 0.93 8.11
N LYS A 75 -13.00 0.44 6.95
CA LYS A 75 -13.46 -0.83 6.36
C LYS A 75 -13.01 -2.07 7.14
N PHE A 76 -11.81 -2.03 7.72
CA PHE A 76 -11.20 -3.15 8.44
C PHE A 76 -10.85 -2.77 9.89
N PRO A 77 -11.86 -2.57 10.77
CA PRO A 77 -11.63 -2.06 12.13
C PRO A 77 -10.71 -2.98 12.97
N LYS A 78 -10.72 -4.29 12.70
CA LYS A 78 -9.84 -5.27 13.37
C LYS A 78 -8.37 -5.11 13.00
N LEU A 79 -8.09 -4.51 11.84
CA LEU A 79 -6.75 -4.22 11.33
C LEU A 79 -6.39 -2.74 11.44
N ALA A 80 -7.30 -1.90 11.96
CA ALA A 80 -7.13 -0.45 12.05
C ALA A 80 -5.83 -0.07 12.78
N HIS A 81 -5.46 -0.78 13.86
CA HIS A 81 -4.20 -0.51 14.54
C HIS A 81 -2.99 -0.67 13.60
N ALA A 82 -2.94 -1.74 12.82
CA ALA A 82 -1.85 -1.98 11.87
C ALA A 82 -1.86 -0.95 10.73
N ILE A 83 -3.05 -0.60 10.23
CA ILE A 83 -3.24 0.38 9.16
C ILE A 83 -2.78 1.78 9.60
N ILE A 84 -3.20 2.22 10.79
CA ILE A 84 -2.81 3.51 11.37
C ILE A 84 -1.29 3.57 11.58
N ARG A 85 -0.67 2.48 12.02
CA ARG A 85 0.81 2.42 12.15
C ARG A 85 1.52 2.53 10.80
N GLY A 86 0.96 1.94 9.75
CA GLY A 86 1.42 2.11 8.38
C GLY A 86 1.29 3.56 7.89
N LYS A 87 0.13 4.18 8.15
CA LYS A 87 -0.16 5.59 7.84
C LYS A 87 0.85 6.55 8.49
N LEU A 88 1.07 6.42 9.80
CA LEU A 88 2.03 7.26 10.54
C LEU A 88 3.45 7.20 9.94
N LYS A 89 3.86 6.02 9.44
CA LYS A 89 5.15 5.87 8.77
C LYS A 89 5.20 6.67 7.46
N LEU A 90 4.13 6.64 6.67
CA LEU A 90 4.02 7.40 5.42
C LEU A 90 3.99 8.92 5.69
N GLU A 91 3.25 9.36 6.70
CA GLU A 91 3.22 10.77 7.12
C GLU A 91 4.63 11.26 7.52
N GLY A 92 5.40 10.43 8.23
CA GLY A 92 6.79 10.72 8.54
C GLY A 92 7.69 10.88 7.31
N TYR A 93 7.44 10.10 6.24
CA TYR A 93 8.14 10.27 4.96
C TYR A 93 7.74 11.57 4.25
N VAL A 94 6.44 11.89 4.23
CA VAL A 94 5.93 13.13 3.63
C VAL A 94 6.52 14.35 4.34
N ALA A 95 6.54 14.35 5.68
CA ALA A 95 7.10 15.44 6.47
C ALA A 95 8.59 15.70 6.13
N LYS A 96 9.42 14.64 6.13
CA LYS A 96 10.85 14.75 5.76
C LYS A 96 11.07 15.20 4.32
N THR A 97 10.20 14.79 3.41
CA THR A 97 10.32 15.13 1.99
C THR A 97 9.99 16.61 1.73
N ARG A 98 9.06 17.19 2.50
CA ARG A 98 8.71 18.61 2.43
C ARG A 98 9.82 19.53 2.93
N GLU A 99 10.68 19.07 3.83
CA GLU A 99 11.82 19.85 4.35
C GLU A 99 12.99 19.94 3.35
N LEU A 100 13.00 19.11 2.29
CA LEU A 100 14.10 19.03 1.33
C LEU A 100 13.89 19.99 0.14
N PRO A 101 14.78 20.99 -0.09
CA PRO A 101 14.66 21.91 -1.22
C PRO A 101 14.80 21.21 -2.59
N VAL A 102 15.43 20.04 -2.63
CA VAL A 102 15.52 19.17 -3.81
C VAL A 102 14.14 18.75 -4.32
N TYR A 103 13.15 18.62 -3.43
CA TYR A 103 11.78 18.31 -3.80
C TYR A 103 11.09 19.49 -4.47
N ALA A 104 11.26 20.71 -3.94
CA ALA A 104 10.77 21.92 -4.58
C ALA A 104 11.34 22.09 -5.99
N LEU A 105 12.64 21.80 -6.16
CA LEU A 105 13.29 21.80 -7.47
C LEU A 105 12.73 20.72 -8.41
N ALA A 106 12.53 19.49 -7.92
CA ALA A 106 11.96 18.41 -8.71
C ALA A 106 10.53 18.71 -9.20
N MET A 107 9.70 19.37 -8.38
CA MET A 107 8.36 19.83 -8.78
C MET A 107 8.39 20.95 -9.83
N VAL A 108 9.36 21.87 -9.75
CA VAL A 108 9.52 22.94 -10.74
C VAL A 108 9.99 22.38 -12.08
N VAL A 109 10.88 21.37 -12.05
CA VAL A 109 11.39 20.70 -13.26
C VAL A 109 10.30 19.88 -13.97
N LYS A 110 9.24 19.47 -13.27
CA LYS A 110 8.05 18.81 -13.86
C LYS A 110 6.75 19.58 -13.60
N PRO A 111 6.47 20.66 -14.34
CA PRO A 111 5.29 21.52 -14.14
C PRO A 111 3.95 20.78 -14.24
N CYS A 112 3.86 19.76 -15.12
CA CYS A 112 2.61 19.04 -15.40
C CYS A 112 2.04 18.28 -14.18
N LEU A 113 2.90 17.85 -13.25
CA LEU A 113 2.47 17.20 -12.01
C LEU A 113 1.91 18.20 -11.00
N ARG A 114 2.51 19.40 -10.91
CA ARG A 114 2.04 20.48 -10.04
C ARG A 114 0.66 21.02 -10.47
N PHE A 115 0.45 21.24 -11.77
CA PHE A 115 -0.84 21.74 -12.27
C PHE A 115 -1.98 20.75 -12.06
N LYS A 116 -1.73 19.43 -12.20
CA LYS A 116 -2.74 18.41 -11.96
C LYS A 116 -3.10 18.25 -10.48
N TRP A 117 -2.13 18.45 -9.58
CA TRP A 117 -2.35 18.42 -8.13
C TRP A 117 -3.10 19.66 -7.63
N MET A 118 -2.70 20.87 -8.06
CA MET A 118 -3.38 22.12 -7.69
C MET A 118 -4.82 22.24 -8.21
N TYR A 119 -5.17 21.49 -9.26
CA TYR A 119 -6.51 21.48 -9.83
C TYR A 119 -7.45 20.49 -9.12
N ASN A 120 -6.91 19.47 -8.45
CA ASN A 120 -7.67 18.37 -7.84
C ASN A 120 -7.79 18.48 -6.30
N ASN A 121 -7.36 19.59 -5.71
CA ASN A 121 -7.49 19.92 -4.29
C ASN A 121 -8.05 21.34 -4.14
#